data_AF-A0A662C2N7-F1
#
_entry.id   AF-A0A662C2N7-F1
#
_cell.length_a   1.000
_cell.length_b   1.000
_cell.length_c   1.000
_cell.angle_alpha   90.00
_cell.angle_beta   90.00
_cell.angle_gamma   90.00
#
_symmetry.space_group_name_H-M   'P 1'
#
loop_
_entity.id
_entity.type
_entity.pdbx_description
1 polymer ?
#
loop_
_entity_poly.entity_id
_entity_poly.type
_entity_poly.pdbx_seq_one_letter_code
_entity_poly.pdbx_strand_id
1 'polypeptide(L)' 'MATKIDLVVSAGIDYYFPSTLSGHDTSYSPDDQNINTRNDNENNDEPFTYSDADAAINQPKIMPRLMIGINYRLK' A
#
# COMPACT_ATOMS: atom_id res chain seq x y z
N MET A 1 27.49 18.01 -27.51
CA MET A 1 26.30 17.96 -26.63
C MET A 1 25.88 16.51 -26.49
N ALA A 2 25.56 16.05 -25.28
CA ALA A 2 25.11 14.68 -25.03
C ALA A 2 23.71 14.47 -25.63
N THR A 3 23.63 14.17 -26.93
CA THR A 3 22.37 14.06 -27.68
C THR A 3 21.53 12.82 -27.35
N LYS A 4 22.03 11.94 -26.47
CA LYS A 4 21.38 10.67 -26.07
C LYS A 4 20.97 10.62 -24.61
N ILE A 5 21.17 11.69 -23.84
CA ILE A 5 20.93 11.73 -22.39
C ILE A 5 19.98 12.90 -22.07
N ASP A 6 18.83 12.56 -21.50
CA ASP A 6 17.83 13.53 -21.04
C ASP A 6 17.74 13.49 -19.51
N LEU A 7 17.71 14.65 -18.84
CA LEU A 7 17.38 14.74 -17.42
C LEU A 7 15.86 14.77 -17.26
N VAL A 8 15.32 13.92 -16.39
CA VAL A 8 13.88 13.81 -16.14
C VAL A 8 13.58 14.11 -14.69
N VAL A 9 12.57 14.94 -14.48
CA VAL A 9 11.98 15.21 -13.16
C VAL A 9 10.49 14.89 -13.27
N SER A 10 9.97 14.09 -12.35
CA SER A 10 8.55 13.76 -12.29
C SER A 10 8.03 13.94 -10.86
N ALA A 11 6.86 14.55 -10.74
CA ALA A 11 6.12 14.65 -9.49
C ALA A 11 4.70 14.10 -9.70
N GLY A 12 4.15 13.45 -8.69
CA GLY A 12 2.82 12.86 -8.75
C GLY A 12 2.26 12.57 -7.37
N ILE A 13 0.98 12.26 -7.31
CA ILE A 13 0.29 11.80 -6.11
C ILE A 13 -0.47 10.54 -6.51
N ASP A 14 -0.19 9.45 -5.80
CA ASP A 14 -0.89 8.18 -5.97
C ASP A 14 -1.97 8.06 -4.89
N TYR A 15 -3.20 7.67 -5.28
CA TYR A 15 -4.26 7.30 -4.34
C TYR A 15 -4.57 5.81 -4.51
N TYR A 16 -4.55 5.07 -3.41
CA TYR A 16 -4.82 3.65 -3.36
C TYR A 16 -6.16 3.43 -2.68
N PHE A 17 -7.06 2.73 -3.37
CA PHE A 17 -8.35 2.36 -2.79
C PHE A 17 -8.16 1.30 -1.70
N PRO A 18 -8.96 1.33 -0.62
CA PRO A 18 -8.97 0.27 0.37
C PRO A 18 -9.15 -1.09 -0.31
N SER A 19 -8.29 -2.03 0.03
CA SER A 19 -8.28 -3.37 -0.55
C SER A 19 -8.25 -4.43 0.55
N THR A 20 -8.70 -5.64 0.23
CA THR A 20 -8.68 -6.76 1.16
C THR A 20 -7.24 -7.13 1.53
N LEU A 21 -6.98 -7.22 2.82
CA LEU A 21 -5.71 -7.60 3.41
C LEU A 21 -5.69 -9.10 3.64
N SER A 22 -4.85 -9.83 2.91
CA SER A 22 -4.71 -11.28 3.06
C SER A 22 -3.35 -11.63 3.65
N GLY A 23 -3.32 -12.56 4.61
CA GLY A 23 -2.08 -13.06 5.19
C GLY A 23 -2.27 -14.40 5.89
N HIS A 24 -1.32 -15.32 5.72
CA HIS A 24 -1.49 -16.73 6.10
C HIS A 24 -2.85 -17.27 5.61
N ASP A 25 -3.76 -17.61 6.53
CA ASP A 25 -5.08 -18.18 6.26
C ASP A 25 -6.21 -17.23 6.71
N THR A 26 -5.93 -15.93 6.79
CA THR A 26 -6.86 -14.89 7.25
C THR A 26 -7.00 -13.81 6.18
N SER A 27 -8.20 -13.26 6.03
CA SER A 27 -8.45 -12.09 5.18
C SER A 27 -9.30 -11.06 5.91
N TYR A 28 -8.91 -9.80 5.83
CA TYR A 28 -9.68 -8.66 6.33
C TYR A 28 -10.12 -7.81 5.15
N SER A 29 -11.42 -7.61 4.97
CA SER A 29 -11.99 -6.87 3.84
C SER A 29 -12.51 -5.50 4.28
N PRO A 30 -12.48 -4.46 3.42
CA PRO A 30 -12.93 -3.10 3.80
C PRO A 30 -14.40 -2.98 4.23
N ASP A 31 -15.23 -4.00 3.95
CA ASP A 31 -16.63 -4.11 4.34
C ASP A 31 -16.84 -4.98 5.60
N ASP A 32 -15.74 -5.30 6.30
CA ASP A 32 -15.66 -6.20 7.45
C ASP A 32 -16.22 -7.61 7.20
N GLN A 33 -16.36 -8.01 5.93
CA GLN A 33 -16.59 -9.42 5.56
C GLN A 33 -15.26 -10.18 5.61
N ASN A 34 -14.81 -10.42 6.83
CA ASN A 34 -13.51 -11.00 7.12
C ASN A 34 -13.59 -12.54 7.15
N ILE A 35 -12.48 -13.20 6.77
CA ILE A 35 -12.36 -14.65 6.76
C ILE A 35 -11.33 -15.05 7.81
N ASN A 36 -11.74 -15.92 8.74
CA ASN A 36 -10.85 -16.53 9.75
C ASN A 36 -10.02 -15.49 10.52
N THR A 37 -10.70 -14.47 11.06
CA THR A 37 -10.09 -13.40 11.86
C THR A 37 -9.41 -13.97 13.09
N ARG A 38 -8.30 -13.35 13.50
CA ARG A 38 -7.69 -13.66 14.79
C ARG A 38 -8.41 -12.88 15.88
N ASN A 39 -8.39 -13.42 17.09
CA ASN A 39 -8.92 -12.74 18.27
C ASN A 39 -7.82 -11.95 18.96
N ASP A 40 -8.21 -10.81 19.50
CA ASP A 40 -7.40 -9.94 20.33
C ASP A 40 -7.33 -10.50 21.75
N ASN A 41 -6.30 -11.31 21.99
CA ASN A 41 -6.05 -11.94 23.28
C ASN A 41 -5.65 -10.95 24.40
N GLU A 42 -5.43 -9.67 24.08
CA GLU A 42 -5.17 -8.61 25.05
C GLU A 42 -6.45 -7.85 25.43
N ASN A 43 -7.45 -7.81 24.54
CA ASN A 43 -8.70 -7.08 24.71
C ASN A 43 -9.95 -7.99 24.66
N ASN A 44 -10.06 -8.88 25.66
CA ASN A 44 -11.22 -9.75 25.88
C ASN A 44 -11.52 -10.76 24.76
N ASP A 45 -10.53 -11.17 23.97
CA ASP A 45 -10.67 -12.12 22.85
C ASP A 45 -11.64 -11.66 21.75
N GLU A 46 -11.86 -10.35 21.59
CA GLU A 46 -12.66 -9.80 20.51
C GLU A 46 -11.96 -9.99 19.15
N PRO A 47 -12.66 -10.37 18.06
CA PRO A 47 -12.04 -10.53 16.75
C PRO A 47 -11.48 -9.21 16.20
N PHE A 48 -10.28 -9.24 15.61
CA PHE A 48 -9.72 -8.09 14.90
C PHE A 48 -10.59 -7.71 13.70
N THR A 49 -10.70 -6.41 13.44
CA THR A 49 -11.42 -5.84 12.30
C THR A 49 -10.48 -5.50 11.14
N TYR A 50 -11.06 -5.08 10.00
CA TYR A 50 -10.27 -4.50 8.92
C TYR A 50 -9.46 -3.28 9.37
N SER A 51 -10.06 -2.42 10.18
CA SER A 51 -9.39 -1.21 10.67
C SER A 51 -8.16 -1.53 11.50
N ASP A 52 -8.23 -2.56 12.35
CA ASP A 52 -7.10 -2.98 13.18
C ASP A 52 -5.96 -3.55 12.32
N ALA A 53 -6.32 -4.38 11.34
CA ALA A 53 -5.36 -4.94 10.40
C ALA A 53 -4.71 -3.85 9.52
N ASP A 54 -5.49 -2.92 8.99
CA ASP A 54 -5.02 -1.78 8.18
C ASP A 54 -4.10 -0.87 8.98
N ALA A 55 -4.44 -0.57 10.22
CA ALA A 55 -3.61 0.23 11.12
C ALA A 55 -2.27 -0.46 11.42
N ALA A 56 -2.28 -1.78 11.61
CA ALA A 56 -1.08 -2.55 11.90
C ALA A 56 -0.10 -2.62 10.72
N ILE A 57 -0.60 -2.82 9.50
CA ILE A 57 0.26 -2.92 8.30
C ILE A 57 0.56 -1.56 7.66
N ASN A 58 -0.24 -0.55 7.99
CA ASN A 58 -0.18 0.81 7.45
C ASN A 58 -0.13 0.83 5.91
N GLN A 59 -1.19 0.31 5.28
CA GLN A 59 -1.22 0.19 3.82
C GLN A 59 -1.11 1.58 3.15
N PRO A 60 -0.55 1.68 1.93
CA PRO A 60 -0.56 2.91 1.16
C PRO A 60 -1.98 3.46 0.99
N LYS A 61 -2.19 4.75 1.27
CA LYS A 61 -3.46 5.45 1.05
C LYS A 61 -3.28 6.60 0.07
N ILE A 62 -2.48 7.58 0.45
CA ILE A 62 -2.02 8.68 -0.41
C ILE A 62 -0.51 8.68 -0.37
N MET A 63 0.14 8.62 -1.54
CA MET A 63 1.60 8.67 -1.64
C MET A 63 2.03 9.79 -2.58
N PRO A 64 2.58 10.90 -2.07
CA PRO A 64 3.27 11.86 -2.91
C PRO A 64 4.58 11.24 -3.41
N ARG A 65 4.88 11.41 -4.69
CA ARG A 65 6.07 10.89 -5.35
C ARG A 65 6.82 12.03 -6.04
N LEU A 66 8.12 12.11 -5.79
CA LEU A 66 9.05 12.97 -6.51
C LEU A 66 10.22 12.09 -6.98
N MET A 67 10.53 12.14 -8.27
CA MET A 67 11.65 11.40 -8.84
C MET A 67 12.47 12.31 -9.73
N ILE A 68 13.79 12.15 -9.64
CA ILE A 68 14.77 12.71 -10.56
C ILE A 68 15.54 11.54 -11.17
N GLY A 69 15.71 11.56 -12.48
CA GLY A 69 16.31 10.45 -13.21
C GLY A 69 16.93 10.89 -14.52
N ILE A 70 17.60 9.94 -15.17
CA ILE A 70 18.26 10.14 -16.45
C ILE A 70 17.66 9.14 -17.44
N ASN A 71 17.19 9.62 -18.58
CA ASN A 71 16.77 8.79 -19.70
C ASN A 71 17.91 8.66 -20.70
N TYR A 72 18.25 7.43 -21.09
CA TYR A 72 19.26 7.14 -22.10
C TYR A 72 18.63 6.56 -23.37
N ARG A 73 18.86 7.18 -24.52
CA ARG A 73 18.36 6.72 -25.81
C ARG A 73 19.33 5.72 -26.44
N LEU A 74 18.89 4.47 -26.59
CA LEU A 74 19.70 3.34 -27.07
C LEU A 74 20.00 3.34 -28.59
N LYS A 75 19.32 4.19 -29.39
CA LYS A 75 19.56 4.34 -30.83
C LYS A 75 20.15 5.73 -31.12
#